data_AF-A0A2G6G7G5-F1
#
_entry.id   AF-A0A2G6G7G5-F1
#
_cell.length_a   1.000
_cell.length_b   1.000
_cell.length_c   1.000
_cell.angle_alpha   90.00
_cell.angle_beta   90.00
_cell.angle_gamma   90.00
#
_symmetry.space_group_name_H-M   'P 1'
#
loop_
_entity.id
_entity.type
_entity.pdbx_description
1 polymer ?
#
loop_
_entity_poly.entity_id
_entity_poly.type
_entity_poly.pdbx_seq_one_letter_code
_entity_poly.pdbx_strand_id
1 'polypeptide(L)' 'MDLAFIKDSNWFRIRACAVIVRDNKILMCKNTVDDYYYSVGGAVEHGEKIEDAVVREVFEET' A
#
# COMPACT_ATOMS: atom_id res chain seq x y z
N MET A 1 -10.09 5.11 9.47
CA MET A 1 -9.58 6.48 9.15
C MET A 1 -8.09 6.36 8.97
N ASP A 2 -7.55 6.81 7.83
CA ASP A 2 -6.12 6.67 7.51
C ASP A 2 -5.23 7.40 8.52
N LEU A 3 -4.09 6.79 8.85
CA LEU A 3 -3.01 7.37 9.62
C LEU A 3 -2.23 8.36 8.74
N ALA A 4 -2.81 9.54 8.58
CA ALA A 4 -2.32 10.60 7.71
C ALA A 4 -2.51 11.98 8.34
N PHE A 5 -1.64 12.93 7.98
CA PHE A 5 -1.82 14.34 8.35
C PHE A 5 -1.25 15.26 7.26
N ILE A 6 -1.69 16.51 7.28
CA ILE A 6 -1.16 17.59 6.45
C ILE A 6 -0.44 18.57 7.36
N LYS A 7 0.78 18.95 7.00
CA LYS A 7 1.53 20.03 7.65
C LYS A 7 1.96 21.03 6.59
N ASP A 8 1.46 22.26 6.72
CA ASP A 8 1.58 23.32 5.72
C ASP A 8 1.02 22.85 4.36
N SER A 9 1.87 22.71 3.34
CA SER A 9 1.52 22.16 2.02
C SER A 9 1.99 20.72 1.81
N ASN A 10 2.52 20.07 2.84
CA ASN A 10 3.03 18.71 2.75
C ASN A 10 2.02 17.71 3.30
N TRP A 11 1.83 16.63 2.55
CA TRP A 11 0.98 15.52 2.93
C TRP A 11 1.82 14.32 3.37
N PHE A 12 1.50 13.77 4.52
CA PHE A 12 2.11 12.56 5.07
C PHE A 12 1.04 11.49 5.27
N ARG A 13 1.35 10.25 4.87
CA ARG A 13 0.54 9.06 5.11
C ARG A 13 1.44 7.85 5.33
N ILE A 14 1.17 7.07 6.37
CA ILE A 14 1.81 5.76 6.54
C ILE A 14 1.16 4.76 5.59
N ARG A 15 1.99 4.03 4.85
CA ARG A 15 1.56 2.97 3.94
C ARG A 15 2.18 1.64 4.32
N ALA A 16 1.41 0.58 4.16
CA ALA A 16 1.89 -0.79 4.25
C ALA A 16 1.90 -1.39 2.84
N CYS A 17 3.05 -1.91 2.40
CA CYS A 17 3.23 -2.46 1.06
C CYS A 17 3.77 -3.88 1.12
N ALA A 18 3.22 -4.77 0.32
CA ALA A 18 3.64 -6.16 0.24
C ALA A 18 4.72 -6.36 -0.83
N VAL A 19 5.74 -7.16 -0.49
CA VAL A 19 6.71 -7.70 -1.45
C VAL A 19 6.48 -9.20 -1.54
N ILE A 20 5.69 -9.63 -2.52
CA ILE A 20 5.30 -11.02 -2.70
C ILE A 20 6.16 -11.63 -3.81
N VAL A 21 6.99 -12.61 -3.45
CA VAL A 21 7.95 -13.25 -4.34
C VAL A 21 7.50 -14.66 -4.70
N ARG A 22 7.44 -14.98 -5.99
CA ARG A 22 7.18 -16.33 -6.51
C ARG A 22 7.93 -16.55 -7.82
N ASP A 23 8.58 -17.70 -7.98
CA ASP A 23 9.32 -18.08 -9.20
C ASP A 23 10.32 -17.01 -9.69
N ASN A 24 11.06 -16.41 -8.75
CA ASN A 24 12.01 -15.31 -8.99
C ASN A 24 11.37 -14.04 -9.63
N LYS A 25 10.08 -13.82 -9.38
CA LYS A 25 9.30 -12.65 -9.81
C LYS A 25 8.62 -12.01 -8.59
N ILE A 26 8.35 -10.70 -8.70
CA ILE A 26 7.62 -9.91 -7.70
C ILE A 26 6.22 -9.60 -8.24
N LEU A 27 5.19 -9.75 -7.41
CA LEU A 27 3.84 -9.31 -7.75
C LEU A 27 3.73 -7.78 -7.68
N MET A 28 3.18 -7.17 -8.74
CA MET A 28 2.98 -5.73 -8.87
C MET A 28 1.61 -5.47 -9.48
N CYS A 29 0.94 -4.40 -9.07
CA CYS A 29 -0.27 -3.89 -9.71
C CYS A 29 0.10 -2.96 -10.87
N LYS A 30 -0.64 -3.04 -11.97
CA LYS A 30 -0.46 -2.13 -13.12
C LYS A 30 -1.44 -0.97 -12.98
N ASN A 31 -0.95 0.27 -13.08
CA ASN A 31 -1.85 1.42 -13.20
C ASN A 31 -2.66 1.30 -14.51
N THR A 32 -3.97 1.58 -14.44
CA THR A 32 -4.90 1.41 -15.56
C THR A 32 -4.95 2.62 -16.51
N VAL A 33 -4.36 3.74 -16.10
CA VAL A 33 -4.34 5.02 -16.82
C VAL A 33 -2.95 5.30 -17.40
N ASP A 34 -1.92 5.19 -16.58
CA ASP A 34 -0.53 5.49 -16.92
C ASP A 34 0.34 4.22 -16.97
N ASP A 35 1.45 4.26 -17.72
CA ASP A 35 2.33 3.10 -17.90
C ASP A 35 3.34 2.93 -16.76
N TYR A 36 2.84 2.56 -15.58
CA TYR A 36 3.69 2.20 -14.46
C TYR A 36 3.11 1.08 -13.60
N TYR A 37 4.01 0.44 -12.86
CA TYR A 37 3.69 -0.61 -11.90
C TYR A 37 3.95 -0.12 -10.48
N TYR A 38 3.14 -0.57 -9.53
CA TYR A 38 3.29 -0.25 -8.11
C TYR A 38 3.12 -1.51 -7.25
N SER A 39 3.67 -1.48 -6.04
CA SER A 39 3.52 -2.56 -5.07
C SER A 39 2.08 -2.66 -4.61
N VAL A 40 1.59 -3.88 -4.38
CA VAL A 40 0.33 -4.13 -3.66
C VAL A 40 0.41 -3.49 -2.27
N GLY A 41 -0.62 -2.76 -1.86
CA GLY A 41 -0.65 -2.13 -0.54
C GLY A 41 -1.35 -0.79 -0.50
N GLY A 42 -1.66 -0.30 0.70
CA GLY A 42 -2.42 0.93 0.89
C GLY A 42 -2.17 1.62 2.22
N ALA A 43 -3.19 2.33 2.70
CA ALA A 43 -3.07 3.20 3.86
C ALA A 43 -3.21 2.38 5.15
N VAL A 44 -2.35 2.66 6.13
CA VAL A 44 -2.55 2.12 7.48
C VAL A 44 -3.65 2.92 8.16
N GLU A 45 -4.58 2.24 8.82
CA GLU A 45 -5.65 2.89 9.58
C GLU A 45 -5.22 3.26 11.01
N HIS A 46 -5.84 4.28 11.60
CA HIS A 46 -5.63 4.65 12.99
C HIS A 46 -5.95 3.49 13.94
N GLY A 47 -4.95 3.08 14.72
CA GLY A 47 -5.07 1.96 15.66
C GLY A 47 -4.83 0.58 15.04
N GLU A 48 -4.58 0.50 13.73
CA GLU A 48 -4.21 -0.72 13.03
C GLU A 48 -2.71 -1.00 13.16
N LYS A 49 -2.34 -2.27 13.29
CA LYS A 49 -0.93 -2.67 13.18
C LYS A 49 -0.51 -2.68 11.71
N ILE A 50 0.74 -2.34 11.44
CA ILE A 50 1.26 -2.29 10.06
C ILE A 50 1.18 -3.68 9.40
N GLU A 51 1.40 -4.74 10.18
CA GLU A 51 1.31 -6.14 9.73
C GLU A 51 -0.13 -6.53 9.35
N ASP A 52 -1.12 -6.06 10.10
CA ASP A 52 -2.54 -6.32 9.80
C ASP A 52 -2.97 -5.52 8.56
N ALA A 53 -2.49 -4.28 8.43
CA ALA A 53 -2.73 -3.43 7.28
C ALA A 53 -2.21 -4.06 5.98
N VAL A 54 -0.97 -4.57 5.95
CA VAL A 54 -0.43 -5.20 4.73
C VAL A 54 -1.21 -6.45 4.34
N VAL A 55 -1.71 -7.23 5.31
CA VAL A 55 -2.55 -8.40 5.02
C VAL A 55 -3.88 -7.97 4.42
N ARG A 56 -4.59 -7.01 5.05
CA ARG A 56 -5.85 -6.46 4.55
C ARG A 56 -5.72 -5.93 3.12
N GLU A 57 -4.73 -5.07 2.89
CA GLU A 57 -4.51 -4.43 1.59
C GLU A 57 -4.20 -5.44 0.48
N VAL A 58 -3.44 -6.52 0.79
CA VAL A 58 -3.22 -7.61 -0.18
C VAL A 58 -4.54 -8.27 -0.56
N PHE A 59 -5.45 -8.53 0.38
CA PHE A 59 -6.77 -9.11 0.06
C PHE A 59 -7.70 -8.17 -0.70
N GLU A 60 -7.53 -6.86 -0.58
CA GLU A 60 -8.37 -5.87 -1.28
C GLU A 60 -7.93 -5.66 -2.74
N GLU A 61 -6.63 -5.75 -3.02
CA GLU A 61 -6.04 -5.40 -4.32
C GLU A 61 -5.70 -6.60 -5.23
N THR A 62 -5.80 -7.84 -4.74
CA THR A 62 -5.50 -9.06 -5.52
C THR A 62 -6.67 -10.03 -5.57
#